data_AF-A0A2V1DAV8-F1
#
_entry.id   AF-A0A2V1DAV8-F1
#
_cell.length_a   1.000
_cell.length_b   1.000
_cell.length_c   1.000
_cell.angle_alpha   90.00
_cell.angle_beta   90.00
_cell.angle_gamma   90.00
#
_symmetry.space_group_name_H-M   'P 1'
#
loop_
_entity.id
_entity.type
_entity.pdbx_description
1 polymer ?
#
loop_
_entity_poly.entity_id
_entity_poly.type
_entity_poly.pdbx_seq_one_letter_code
_entity_poly.pdbx_strand_id
1 'polypeptide(L)'
;MGEEAKDYELMGFPSAELDTAWENLMGDFFTEVPYSYVAKVGRLDEGIPTASGGFLATYSFMHQLHCLKRVHHSYWPERYYPNTTEQDKANLLEHNHPVPETLRWVEQSRFPLGNRTSPHECVNWDALMSEMKKHRVDPFKPGVLVHPKFGPVVPDGRNTVIDESERHRFVINGTSLHTSDGRV
;
A
#
# COMPACT_ATOMS: atom_id res chain seq x y z
N MET A 1 -27.82 2.21 -23.61
CA MET A 1 -28.05 1.34 -22.44
C MET A 1 -26.65 0.94 -22.00
N GLY A 2 -26.14 1.57 -20.94
CA GLY A 2 -24.76 1.35 -20.49
C GLY A 2 -24.63 -0.03 -19.87
N GLU A 3 -23.46 -0.67 -20.01
CA GLU A 3 -23.13 -1.86 -19.23
C GLU A 3 -23.35 -1.55 -17.74
N GLU A 4 -24.25 -2.29 -17.10
CA GLU A 4 -24.35 -2.32 -15.65
C GLU A 4 -23.07 -2.99 -15.12
N ALA A 5 -22.44 -2.39 -14.12
CA ALA A 5 -21.30 -3.01 -13.46
C ALA A 5 -21.72 -4.40 -12.96
N LYS A 6 -20.94 -5.43 -13.31
CA LYS A 6 -21.15 -6.77 -12.73
C LYS A 6 -21.08 -6.66 -11.21
N ASP A 7 -21.95 -7.38 -10.50
CA ASP A 7 -21.82 -7.51 -9.05
C ASP A 7 -20.47 -8.19 -8.76
N TYR A 8 -19.57 -7.44 -8.15
CA TYR A 8 -18.26 -7.92 -7.71
C TYR A 8 -18.34 -8.13 -6.20
N GLU A 9 -17.87 -9.27 -5.72
CA GLU A 9 -18.04 -9.71 -4.32
C GLU A 9 -17.56 -8.68 -3.26
N LEU A 10 -16.58 -7.84 -3.61
CA LEU A 10 -16.03 -6.79 -2.73
C LEU A 10 -16.32 -5.35 -3.19
N MET A 11 -17.15 -5.14 -4.22
CA MET A 11 -17.44 -3.82 -4.77
C MET A 11 -18.91 -3.67 -5.16
N GLY A 12 -19.48 -2.51 -4.91
CA GLY A 12 -20.87 -2.19 -5.26
C GLY A 12 -21.56 -1.39 -4.16
N PHE A 13 -22.89 -1.28 -4.28
CA PHE A 13 -23.72 -0.70 -3.24
C PHE A 13 -23.68 -1.55 -1.96
N PRO A 14 -23.75 -0.94 -0.77
CA PRO A 14 -23.73 -1.66 0.48
C PRO A 14 -24.84 -2.69 0.60
N SER A 15 -24.47 -3.90 1.01
CA SER A 15 -25.37 -5.01 1.27
C SER A 15 -24.84 -5.86 2.42
N ALA A 16 -25.68 -6.69 3.03
CA ALA A 16 -25.24 -7.62 4.07
C ALA A 16 -24.21 -8.64 3.53
N GLU A 17 -24.34 -9.01 2.26
CA GLU A 17 -23.41 -9.91 1.58
C GLU A 17 -22.04 -9.26 1.40
N LEU A 18 -21.99 -8.01 0.92
CA LEU A 18 -20.75 -7.25 0.76
C LEU A 18 -20.05 -7.02 2.11
N ASP A 19 -20.82 -6.71 3.15
CA ASP A 19 -20.28 -6.52 4.49
C ASP A 19 -19.65 -7.82 5.01
N THR A 20 -20.31 -8.95 4.79
CA THR A 20 -19.79 -10.29 5.15
C THR A 20 -18.52 -10.62 4.39
N ALA A 21 -18.45 -10.32 3.08
CA ALA A 21 -17.26 -10.54 2.27
C ALA A 21 -16.06 -9.72 2.77
N TRP A 22 -16.28 -8.44 3.10
CA TRP A 22 -15.27 -7.58 3.71
C TRP A 22 -14.87 -8.01 5.12
N GLU A 23 -15.78 -8.57 5.91
CA GLU A 23 -15.49 -9.13 7.24
C GLU A 23 -14.62 -10.38 7.14
N ASN A 24 -14.97 -11.31 6.25
CA ASN A 24 -14.19 -12.53 6.03
C ASN A 24 -12.76 -12.22 5.55
N LEU A 25 -12.62 -11.29 4.61
CA LEU A 25 -11.30 -10.88 4.12
C LEU A 25 -10.48 -10.19 5.22
N MET A 26 -11.09 -9.32 6.04
CA MET A 26 -10.39 -8.51 7.03
C MET A 26 -10.28 -9.17 8.41
N GLY A 27 -10.91 -10.32 8.63
CA GLY A 27 -10.89 -11.04 9.91
C GLY A 27 -9.47 -11.40 10.36
N ASP A 28 -8.58 -11.67 9.40
CA ASP A 28 -7.18 -12.03 9.62
C ASP A 28 -6.24 -10.80 9.58
N PHE A 29 -6.76 -9.58 9.77
CA PHE A 29 -5.97 -8.35 9.68
C PHE A 29 -4.75 -8.37 10.62
N PHE A 30 -4.94 -8.91 11.83
CA PHE A 30 -3.85 -9.19 12.74
C PHE A 30 -3.49 -10.66 12.67
N THR A 31 -2.20 -10.93 12.50
CA THR A 31 -1.62 -12.27 12.47
C THR A 31 -0.51 -12.37 13.51
N GLU A 32 -0.02 -13.58 13.72
CA GLU A 32 1.14 -13.83 14.56
C GLU A 32 2.35 -14.21 13.71
N VAL A 33 3.49 -13.58 13.98
CA VAL A 33 4.78 -13.95 13.40
C VAL A 33 5.69 -14.56 14.47
N PRO A 34 6.56 -15.52 14.11
CA PRO A 34 7.40 -16.20 15.08
C PRO A 34 8.48 -15.27 15.66
N TYR A 35 8.87 -15.53 16.91
CA TYR A 35 9.98 -14.85 17.59
C TYR A 35 11.24 -14.74 16.70
N SER A 36 11.59 -15.83 16.01
CA SER A 36 12.78 -15.89 15.15
C SER A 36 12.76 -14.86 14.01
N TYR A 37 11.58 -14.54 13.48
CA TYR A 37 11.43 -13.51 12.46
C TYR A 37 11.68 -12.11 13.05
N VAL A 38 11.04 -11.80 14.18
CA VAL A 38 11.18 -10.50 14.85
C VAL A 38 12.61 -10.27 15.34
N ALA A 39 13.26 -11.32 15.86
CA ALA A 39 14.68 -11.31 16.20
C ALA A 39 15.57 -11.02 14.99
N LYS A 40 15.31 -11.69 13.85
CA LYS A 40 16.08 -11.51 12.61
C LYS A 40 15.99 -10.07 12.07
N VAL A 41 14.83 -9.43 12.21
CA VAL A 41 14.64 -8.03 11.76
C VAL A 41 15.00 -7.00 12.84
N GLY A 42 15.47 -7.44 14.01
CA GLY A 42 15.94 -6.58 15.08
C GLY A 42 14.86 -5.73 15.74
N ARG A 43 13.65 -6.27 15.94
CA ARG A 43 12.49 -5.54 16.49
C ARG A 43 11.90 -6.16 17.77
N LEU A 44 12.70 -6.90 18.53
CA LEU A 44 12.21 -7.61 19.73
C LEU A 44 11.75 -6.67 20.84
N ASP A 45 12.32 -5.47 20.91
CA ASP A 45 12.02 -4.40 21.85
C ASP A 45 10.82 -3.53 21.44
N GLU A 46 10.44 -3.56 20.17
CA GLU A 46 9.30 -2.81 19.61
C GLU A 46 8.03 -3.66 19.43
N GLY A 47 8.19 -4.97 19.23
CA GLY A 47 7.09 -5.88 18.91
C GLY A 47 6.13 -6.14 20.08
N ILE A 48 4.86 -6.41 19.77
CA ILE A 48 3.85 -6.80 20.77
C ILE A 48 3.85 -8.34 20.90
N PRO A 49 4.27 -8.92 22.03
CA PRO A 49 4.30 -10.37 22.19
C PRO A 49 2.88 -10.94 22.34
N THR A 50 2.67 -12.15 21.83
CA THR A 50 1.44 -12.93 22.00
C THR A 50 1.61 -14.00 23.08
N ALA A 51 0.50 -14.59 23.53
CA ALA A 51 0.52 -15.61 24.58
C ALA A 51 1.25 -16.91 24.19
N SER A 52 1.40 -17.18 22.89
CA SER A 52 2.13 -18.34 22.36
C SER A 52 3.65 -18.13 22.32
N GLY A 53 4.14 -16.91 22.60
CA GLY A 53 5.55 -16.53 22.44
C GLY A 53 5.92 -16.00 21.04
N GLY A 54 4.94 -15.80 20.16
CA GLY A 54 5.08 -15.05 18.91
C GLY A 54 4.92 -13.55 19.11
N PHE A 55 4.73 -12.83 18.00
CA PHE A 55 4.50 -11.40 17.98
C PHE A 55 3.34 -11.04 17.06
N LEU A 56 2.50 -10.10 17.50
CA LEU A 56 1.41 -9.56 16.71
C LEU A 56 1.98 -8.77 15.51
N ALA A 57 1.45 -9.03 14.33
CA ALA A 57 1.82 -8.35 13.10
C ALA A 57 0.61 -8.15 12.19
N THR A 58 0.80 -7.36 11.14
CA THR A 58 -0.10 -7.29 9.99
C THR A 58 0.74 -7.29 8.73
N TYR A 59 0.25 -7.92 7.66
CA TYR A 59 0.93 -7.86 6.37
C TYR A 59 0.63 -6.53 5.68
N SER A 60 1.62 -5.97 4.97
CA SER A 60 1.47 -4.66 4.30
C SER A 60 0.28 -4.61 3.33
N PHE A 61 -0.04 -5.72 2.66
CA PHE A 61 -1.21 -5.78 1.77
C PHE A 61 -2.54 -5.75 2.54
N MET A 62 -2.61 -6.31 3.75
CA MET A 62 -3.79 -6.22 4.63
C MET A 62 -4.01 -4.77 5.07
N HIS A 63 -2.92 -4.05 5.39
CA HIS A 63 -2.99 -2.61 5.67
C HIS A 63 -3.49 -1.80 4.46
N GLN A 64 -3.05 -2.12 3.24
CA GLN A 64 -3.56 -1.48 2.03
C GLN A 64 -5.06 -1.76 1.82
N LEU A 65 -5.51 -3.01 2.03
CA LEU A 65 -6.92 -3.40 1.93
C LEU A 65 -7.79 -2.70 2.98
N HIS A 66 -7.29 -2.50 4.20
CA HIS A 66 -7.97 -1.70 5.22
C HIS A 66 -8.28 -0.28 4.72
N CYS A 67 -7.30 0.40 4.11
CA CYS A 67 -7.51 1.74 3.57
C CYS A 67 -8.51 1.73 2.41
N LEU A 68 -8.45 0.74 1.52
CA LEU A 68 -9.40 0.61 0.42
C LEU A 68 -10.84 0.39 0.91
N LYS A 69 -11.03 -0.50 1.90
CA LYS A 69 -12.33 -0.71 2.55
C LYS A 69 -12.88 0.60 3.14
N ARG A 70 -12.04 1.39 3.79
CA ARG A 70 -12.43 2.68 4.37
C ARG A 70 -12.84 3.72 3.31
N VAL A 71 -12.13 3.77 2.19
CA VAL A 71 -12.52 4.63 1.06
C VAL A 71 -13.88 4.21 0.52
N HIS A 72 -14.11 2.91 0.31
CA HIS A 72 -15.42 2.39 -0.08
C HIS A 72 -16.50 2.80 0.94
N HIS A 73 -16.30 2.50 2.23
CA HIS A 73 -17.28 2.83 3.27
C HIS A 73 -17.58 4.34 3.38
N SER A 74 -16.62 5.21 3.02
CA SER A 74 -16.80 6.66 3.07
C SER A 74 -17.85 7.21 2.09
N TYR A 75 -18.19 6.46 1.04
CA TYR A 75 -19.29 6.82 0.13
C TYR A 75 -20.68 6.53 0.73
N TRP A 76 -20.78 5.75 1.80
CA TRP A 76 -22.04 5.41 2.48
C TRP A 76 -21.96 5.62 4.00
N PRO A 77 -21.69 6.86 4.45
CA PRO A 77 -21.44 7.16 5.85
C PRO A 77 -22.65 6.89 6.74
N GLU A 78 -23.88 6.99 6.22
CA GLU A 78 -25.10 6.70 6.99
C GLU A 78 -25.18 5.24 7.43
N ARG A 79 -24.64 4.31 6.63
CA ARG A 79 -24.61 2.88 6.95
C ARG A 79 -23.40 2.53 7.82
N TYR A 80 -22.21 2.98 7.41
CA TYR A 80 -20.95 2.49 7.99
C TYR A 80 -20.42 3.33 9.14
N TYR A 81 -20.86 4.57 9.24
CA TYR A 81 -20.44 5.52 10.26
C TYR A 81 -21.67 6.19 10.92
N PRO A 82 -22.69 5.41 11.36
CA PRO A 82 -23.88 5.98 11.96
C PRO A 82 -23.51 6.68 13.27
N ASN A 83 -24.16 7.81 13.55
CA ASN A 83 -23.94 8.60 14.77
C ASN A 83 -22.52 9.18 14.92
N THR A 84 -21.79 9.37 13.82
CA THR A 84 -20.49 10.06 13.87
C THR A 84 -20.64 11.52 14.23
N THR A 85 -19.78 11.98 15.14
CA THR A 85 -19.65 13.40 15.48
C THR A 85 -18.97 14.17 14.34
N GLU A 86 -19.04 15.51 14.36
CA GLU A 86 -18.31 16.34 13.40
C GLU A 86 -16.79 16.11 13.45
N GLN A 87 -16.26 15.80 14.65
CA GLN A 87 -14.86 15.41 14.80
C GLN A 87 -14.56 14.06 14.15
N ASP A 88 -15.47 13.08 14.26
CA ASP A 88 -15.30 11.77 13.61
C ASP A 88 -15.33 11.89 12.09
N LYS A 89 -16.21 12.75 11.55
CA LYS A 89 -16.25 13.06 10.12
C LYS A 89 -14.97 13.73 9.65
N ALA A 90 -14.44 14.69 10.40
CA ALA A 90 -13.15 15.32 10.10
C ALA A 90 -12.01 14.29 10.11
N ASN A 91 -11.98 13.42 11.12
CA ASN A 91 -10.98 12.34 11.23
C ASN A 91 -11.10 11.31 10.08
N LEU A 92 -12.33 11.01 9.64
CA LEU A 92 -12.60 10.10 8.51
C LEU A 92 -12.08 10.71 7.20
N LEU A 93 -12.39 11.99 6.95
CA LEU A 93 -11.90 12.73 5.78
C LEU A 93 -10.38 12.82 5.77
N GLU A 94 -9.76 13.21 6.88
CA GLU A 94 -8.30 13.31 7.01
C GLU A 94 -7.59 12.01 6.64
N HIS A 95 -8.11 10.88 7.10
CA HIS A 95 -7.47 9.57 6.90
C HIS A 95 -7.73 8.96 5.51
N ASN A 96 -8.72 9.47 4.78
CA ASN A 96 -8.97 9.07 3.39
C ASN A 96 -8.10 9.87 2.40
N HIS A 97 -7.33 10.85 2.87
CA HIS A 97 -6.38 11.57 2.03
C HIS A 97 -5.14 10.70 1.76
N PRO A 98 -4.75 10.48 0.49
CA PRO A 98 -3.57 9.70 0.13
C PRO A 98 -2.27 10.51 0.28
N VAL A 99 -2.05 11.10 1.47
CA VAL A 99 -0.77 11.72 1.84
C VAL A 99 0.04 10.74 2.68
N PRO A 100 1.37 10.67 2.51
CA PRO A 100 2.23 9.90 3.41
C PRO A 100 2.03 10.35 4.86
N GLU A 101 1.49 9.45 5.69
CA GLU A 101 1.27 9.67 7.12
C GLU A 101 2.43 9.01 7.89
N THR A 102 3.23 9.82 8.59
CA THR A 102 4.25 9.29 9.52
C THR A 102 3.56 8.90 10.83
N LEU A 103 4.09 7.98 11.64
CA LEU A 103 3.48 7.63 12.94
C LEU A 103 4.14 8.41 14.09
N ARG A 104 3.36 8.81 15.10
CA ARG A 104 3.86 9.44 16.32
C ARG A 104 3.17 8.89 17.58
N TRP A 105 3.92 8.85 18.67
CA TRP A 105 3.36 8.58 20.00
C TRP A 105 2.70 9.84 20.56
N VAL A 106 1.56 9.70 21.24
CA VAL A 106 0.90 10.79 21.99
C VAL A 106 0.52 10.30 23.38
N GLU A 107 0.59 11.18 24.39
CA GLU A 107 0.36 10.79 25.80
C GLU A 107 -1.04 10.24 26.08
N GLN A 108 -2.04 10.67 25.31
CA GLN A 108 -3.45 10.35 25.53
C GLN A 108 -3.86 9.02 24.90
N SER A 109 -2.97 8.34 24.18
CA SER A 109 -3.26 7.08 23.48
C SER A 109 -2.16 6.06 23.72
N ARG A 110 -2.55 4.84 24.08
CA ARG A 110 -1.65 3.69 24.14
C ARG A 110 -1.20 3.17 22.76
N PHE A 111 -1.78 3.70 21.69
CA PHE A 111 -1.47 3.36 20.30
C PHE A 111 -0.83 4.55 19.57
N PRO A 112 0.15 4.33 18.68
CA PRO A 112 0.71 5.40 17.88
C PRO A 112 -0.38 5.96 16.97
N LEU A 113 -0.49 7.28 16.91
CA LEU A 113 -1.40 7.96 16.01
C LEU A 113 -0.63 8.40 14.77
N GLY A 114 -1.33 8.45 13.64
CA GLY A 114 -0.77 9.07 12.45
C GLY A 114 -0.52 10.56 12.65
N ASN A 115 0.62 11.02 12.15
CA ASN A 115 1.05 12.40 12.08
C ASN A 115 0.53 13.00 10.77
N ARG A 116 -0.61 13.68 10.90
CA ARG A 116 -1.39 14.28 9.81
C ARG A 116 -0.99 15.72 9.49
N THR A 117 0.17 16.16 9.97
CA THR A 117 0.68 17.53 9.73
C THR A 117 1.38 17.67 8.37
N SER A 118 1.47 16.58 7.59
CA SER A 118 1.88 16.64 6.19
C SER A 118 1.01 17.69 5.47
N PRO A 119 1.58 18.74 4.86
CA PRO A 119 0.79 19.82 4.28
C PRO A 119 -0.15 19.29 3.19
N HIS A 120 -1.46 19.46 3.42
CA HIS A 120 -2.51 19.16 2.46
C HIS A 120 -2.71 20.38 1.56
N GLU A 121 -1.98 20.47 0.45
CA GLU A 121 -2.27 21.47 -0.58
C GLU A 121 -2.98 20.85 -1.78
N CYS A 122 -4.04 21.50 -2.26
CA CYS A 122 -4.62 21.16 -3.55
C CYS A 122 -3.58 21.46 -4.63
N VAL A 123 -2.91 20.43 -5.12
CA VAL A 123 -2.02 20.56 -6.26
C VAL A 123 -2.84 20.60 -7.53
N ASN A 124 -2.48 21.50 -8.46
CA ASN A 124 -2.97 21.38 -9.83
C ASN A 124 -2.39 20.07 -10.39
N TRP A 125 -3.26 19.06 -10.55
CA TRP A 125 -2.86 17.73 -11.01
C TRP A 125 -2.20 17.78 -12.39
N ASP A 126 -2.67 18.64 -13.29
CA ASP A 126 -2.04 18.81 -14.60
C ASP A 126 -0.64 19.40 -14.44
N ALA A 127 -0.47 20.40 -13.57
CA ALA A 127 0.84 20.99 -13.29
C ALA A 127 1.79 19.96 -12.66
N LEU A 128 1.36 19.25 -11.60
CA LEU A 128 2.15 18.22 -10.95
C LEU A 128 2.53 17.10 -11.93
N MET A 129 1.56 16.55 -12.65
CA MET A 129 1.79 15.48 -13.61
C MET A 129 2.64 15.96 -14.80
N SER A 130 2.49 17.21 -15.23
CA SER A 130 3.33 17.79 -16.28
C SER A 130 4.79 17.97 -15.84
N GLU A 131 5.01 18.43 -14.60
CA GLU A 131 6.35 18.59 -14.04
C GLU A 131 6.99 17.23 -13.75
N MET A 132 6.24 16.26 -13.24
CA MET A 132 6.70 14.87 -13.11
C MET A 132 7.03 14.27 -14.48
N LYS A 133 6.20 14.49 -15.49
CA LYS A 133 6.42 13.99 -16.85
C LYS A 133 7.64 14.64 -17.51
N LYS A 134 7.89 15.92 -17.23
CA LYS A 134 9.04 16.69 -17.71
C LYS A 134 10.35 16.22 -17.08
N HIS A 135 10.31 15.88 -15.79
CA HIS A 135 11.47 15.40 -15.03
C HIS A 135 11.57 13.88 -14.96
N ARG A 136 10.70 13.15 -15.66
CA ARG A 136 10.74 11.68 -15.65
C ARG A 136 12.10 11.20 -16.15
N VAL A 137 12.72 10.32 -15.39
CA VAL A 137 13.92 9.62 -15.79
C VAL A 137 13.50 8.25 -16.30
N ASP A 138 13.93 7.86 -17.50
CA ASP A 138 13.75 6.48 -17.96
C ASP A 138 14.82 5.61 -17.29
N PRO A 139 14.46 4.75 -16.31
CA PRO A 139 15.42 3.90 -15.62
C PRO A 139 16.07 2.86 -16.55
N PHE A 140 15.49 2.64 -17.74
CA PHE A 140 16.00 1.71 -18.75
C PHE A 140 16.95 2.35 -19.75
N LYS A 141 17.27 3.63 -19.59
CA LYS A 141 18.33 4.26 -20.38
C LYS A 141 19.69 3.81 -19.83
N PRO A 142 20.62 3.31 -20.67
CA PRO A 142 21.96 2.93 -20.24
C PRO A 142 22.63 4.05 -19.44
N GLY A 143 23.25 3.68 -18.31
CA GLY A 143 23.98 4.60 -17.46
C GLY A 143 23.14 5.41 -16.46
N VAL A 144 21.80 5.26 -16.44
CA VAL A 144 20.95 5.90 -15.42
C VAL A 144 21.08 5.21 -14.07
N LEU A 145 20.94 3.89 -14.06
CA LEU A 145 21.07 3.06 -12.85
C LEU A 145 22.41 2.32 -12.93
N VAL A 146 23.42 2.83 -12.23
CA VAL A 146 24.76 2.22 -12.13
C VAL A 146 25.08 1.98 -10.66
N HIS A 147 25.16 0.71 -10.28
CA HIS A 147 25.54 0.33 -8.94
C HIS A 147 27.07 0.48 -8.77
N PRO A 148 27.58 1.17 -7.73
CA PRO A 148 29.02 1.43 -7.57
C PRO A 148 29.90 0.17 -7.55
N LYS A 149 29.35 -0.96 -7.09
CA LYS A 149 30.05 -2.25 -7.01
C LYS A 149 29.75 -3.19 -8.19
N PHE A 150 28.55 -3.13 -8.76
CA PHE A 150 28.05 -4.16 -9.69
C PHE A 150 27.89 -3.62 -11.12
N GLY A 151 28.12 -2.33 -11.34
CA GLY A 151 28.07 -1.72 -12.66
C GLY A 151 26.64 -1.36 -13.10
N PRO A 152 26.44 -1.11 -14.40
CA PRO A 152 25.16 -0.71 -14.96
C PRO A 152 24.12 -1.82 -14.81
N VAL A 153 22.91 -1.45 -14.37
CA VAL A 153 21.79 -2.38 -14.21
C VAL A 153 21.19 -2.78 -15.56
N VAL A 154 21.22 -1.86 -16.52
CA VAL A 154 20.72 -2.05 -17.90
C VAL A 154 21.77 -1.59 -18.92
N PRO A 155 22.90 -2.32 -19.07
CA PRO A 155 23.98 -1.93 -19.98
C PRO A 155 23.52 -1.73 -21.43
N ASP A 156 22.56 -2.53 -21.87
CA ASP A 156 21.96 -2.51 -23.23
C ASP A 156 20.55 -1.87 -23.24
N GLY A 157 20.22 -1.17 -22.16
CA GLY A 157 18.93 -0.52 -21.96
C GLY A 157 17.78 -1.52 -21.90
N ARG A 158 16.72 -1.29 -22.67
CA ARG A 158 15.54 -2.17 -22.72
C ARG A 158 15.82 -3.57 -23.28
N ASN A 159 16.95 -3.75 -23.96
CA ASN A 159 17.37 -5.05 -24.49
C ASN A 159 18.26 -5.82 -23.51
N THR A 160 18.55 -5.27 -22.33
CA THR A 160 19.30 -6.00 -21.31
C THR A 160 18.53 -7.24 -20.88
N VAL A 161 19.18 -8.38 -21.08
CA VAL A 161 18.71 -9.67 -20.62
C VAL A 161 19.03 -9.79 -19.13
N ILE A 162 17.99 -9.93 -18.31
CA ILE A 162 18.14 -10.15 -16.87
C ILE A 162 18.13 -11.65 -16.60
N ASP A 163 19.02 -12.07 -15.72
CA ASP A 163 19.05 -13.45 -15.25
C ASP A 163 17.70 -13.85 -14.65
N GLU A 164 17.25 -15.07 -14.91
CA GLU A 164 15.95 -15.55 -14.48
C GLU A 164 15.78 -15.48 -12.95
N SER A 165 16.85 -15.70 -12.18
CA SER A 165 16.84 -15.59 -10.72
C SER A 165 16.60 -14.16 -10.21
N GLU A 166 16.87 -13.15 -11.04
CA GLU A 166 16.69 -11.73 -10.73
C GLU A 166 15.43 -11.14 -11.41
N ARG A 167 14.68 -11.94 -12.18
CA ARG A 167 13.47 -11.52 -12.95
C ARG A 167 12.43 -10.78 -12.09
N HIS A 168 12.26 -11.20 -10.85
CA HIS A 168 11.27 -10.63 -9.93
C HIS A 168 11.59 -9.19 -9.48
N ARG A 169 12.80 -8.69 -9.76
CA ARG A 169 13.29 -7.38 -9.30
C ARG A 169 13.09 -6.27 -10.31
N PHE A 170 12.77 -6.61 -11.56
CA PHE A 170 12.61 -5.65 -12.64
C PHE A 170 11.32 -5.90 -13.42
N VAL A 171 10.29 -5.12 -13.09
CA VAL A 171 8.95 -5.18 -13.69
C VAL A 171 8.65 -3.85 -14.40
N ILE A 172 8.32 -3.91 -15.69
CA ILE A 172 7.85 -2.80 -16.53
C ILE A 172 6.32 -2.84 -16.55
N ASN A 173 5.63 -1.84 -16.00
CA ASN A 173 4.16 -1.76 -16.09
C ASN A 173 3.42 -3.06 -15.72
N GLY A 174 3.97 -3.86 -14.80
CA GLY A 174 3.42 -5.19 -14.44
C GLY A 174 3.94 -6.38 -15.25
N THR A 175 4.85 -6.20 -16.21
CA THR A 175 5.46 -7.25 -17.05
C THR A 175 6.98 -7.33 -16.83
N SER A 176 7.52 -8.52 -16.60
CA SER A 176 8.98 -8.71 -16.44
C SER A 176 9.76 -8.37 -17.73
N LEU A 177 11.03 -7.96 -17.58
CA LEU A 177 11.97 -7.90 -18.71
C LEU A 177 12.20 -9.28 -19.34
N HIS A 178 12.67 -9.31 -20.60
CA HIS A 178 13.06 -10.54 -21.30
C HIS A 178 14.12 -11.31 -20.51
N THR A 179 13.83 -12.58 -20.21
CA THR A 179 14.78 -13.51 -19.61
C THR A 179 15.68 -14.15 -20.67
N SER A 180 16.81 -14.73 -20.23
CA SER A 180 17.81 -15.38 -21.09
C SER A 180 17.28 -16.55 -21.94
N ASP A 181 16.08 -17.04 -21.64
CA ASP A 181 15.37 -18.10 -22.38
C ASP A 181 14.35 -17.58 -23.41
N GLY A 182 14.19 -16.25 -23.54
CA GLY A 182 13.31 -15.61 -24.53
C GLY A 182 11.81 -15.62 -24.19
N ARG A 183 11.41 -15.94 -22.96
CA ARG A 183 9.99 -15.90 -22.54
C ARG A 183 9.65 -14.57 -21.86
N VAL A 184 8.47 -14.03 -22.18
CA VAL A 184 7.90 -12.80 -21.58
C VAL A 184 7.20 -13.13 -20.27
#